data_AF-A0A7S0AZA7-F1
#
_entry.id   AF-A0A7S0AZA7-F1
#
_cell.length_a   1.000
_cell.length_b   1.000
_cell.length_c   1.000
_cell.angle_alpha   90.00
_cell.angle_beta   90.00
_cell.angle_gamma   90.00
#
_symmetry.space_group_name_H-M   'P 1'
#
loop_
_entity.id
_entity.type
_entity.pdbx_description
1 polymer ?
#
loop_
_entity_poly.entity_id
_entity_poly.type
_entity_poly.pdbx_seq_one_letter_code
_entity_poly.pdbx_strand_id
1 'polypeptide(L)'
;LLEPLKEKDRAQKLLHYIGEVIVNGTPKSLGAVGAPPSVTDPMIPVLKPKPKTKPSLKETFDKEGPEAFAKAVRSNEGLLITDTTWRDAHQSLLATRMRTVDMLNIAEANNAALANAYSLENWGGATFDV
;
A
#
# COMPACT_ATOMS: atom_id res chain seq x y z
N LEU A 1 -41.39 -9.91 -12.99
CA LEU A 1 -42.10 -9.27 -11.86
C LEU A 1 -41.53 -9.62 -10.49
N LEU A 2 -40.72 -10.68 -10.33
CA LEU A 2 -39.88 -10.83 -9.13
C LEU A 2 -38.51 -11.39 -9.52
N GLU A 3 -37.52 -10.52 -9.65
CA GLU A 3 -36.12 -10.93 -9.59
C GLU A 3 -35.74 -11.11 -8.10
N PRO A 4 -34.93 -12.12 -7.76
CA PRO A 4 -34.52 -12.35 -6.38
C PRO A 4 -33.66 -11.19 -5.84
N LEU A 5 -33.92 -10.81 -4.59
CA LEU A 5 -33.10 -9.86 -3.85
C LEU A 5 -31.66 -10.39 -3.72
N LYS A 6 -30.70 -9.69 -4.30
CA LYS A 6 -29.27 -9.96 -4.13
C LYS A 6 -28.76 -9.29 -2.86
N GLU A 7 -29.05 -9.89 -1.71
CA GLU A 7 -28.47 -9.46 -0.44
C GLU A 7 -27.02 -9.93 -0.32
N LYS A 8 -26.14 -9.07 0.21
CA LYS A 8 -24.69 -9.35 0.29
C LYS A 8 -24.29 -10.09 1.57
N ASP A 9 -25.12 -9.99 2.62
CA ASP A 9 -24.93 -10.58 3.95
C ASP A 9 -23.48 -10.48 4.48
N ARG A 10 -22.97 -9.25 4.57
CA ARG A 10 -21.56 -8.99 4.92
C ARG A 10 -21.25 -9.25 6.38
N ALA A 11 -22.20 -8.97 7.28
CA ALA A 11 -22.01 -9.12 8.71
C ALA A 11 -21.87 -10.60 9.11
N GLN A 12 -22.77 -11.46 8.62
CA GLN A 12 -22.69 -12.90 8.91
C GLN A 12 -21.42 -13.52 8.33
N LYS A 13 -21.01 -13.14 7.11
CA LYS A 13 -19.74 -13.58 6.50
C LYS A 13 -18.52 -13.17 7.33
N LEU A 14 -18.51 -11.95 7.86
CA LEU A 14 -17.44 -11.47 8.72
C LEU A 14 -17.38 -12.24 10.04
N LEU A 15 -18.53 -12.42 10.69
CA LEU A 15 -18.60 -13.20 11.94
C LEU A 15 -18.15 -14.65 11.73
N HIS A 16 -18.56 -15.26 10.62
CA HIS A 16 -18.13 -16.59 10.25
C HIS A 16 -16.60 -16.65 10.04
N TYR A 17 -16.03 -15.70 9.29
CA TYR A 17 -14.57 -15.62 9.10
C TYR A 17 -13.81 -15.48 10.43
N ILE A 18 -14.26 -14.59 11.32
CA ILE A 18 -13.63 -14.40 12.64
C ILE A 18 -13.73 -15.68 13.47
N GLY A 19 -14.91 -16.32 13.50
CA GLY A 19 -15.12 -17.58 14.22
C GLY A 19 -14.20 -18.69 13.72
N GLU A 20 -14.09 -18.85 12.40
CA GLU A 20 -13.19 -19.82 11.77
C GLU A 20 -11.73 -19.57 12.14
N VAL A 21 -11.25 -18.34 12.04
CA VAL A 21 -9.85 -18.00 12.37
C VAL A 21 -9.56 -18.20 13.87
N ILE A 22 -10.50 -17.88 14.76
CA ILE A 22 -10.31 -18.06 16.21
C ILE A 22 -10.27 -19.54 16.58
N VAL A 23 -11.16 -20.37 16.02
CA VAL A 23 -11.30 -21.78 16.39
C VAL A 23 -10.26 -22.65 15.69
N ASN A 24 -10.05 -22.43 14.39
CA ASN A 24 -9.21 -23.29 13.53
C ASN A 24 -7.83 -22.68 13.22
N GLY A 25 -7.59 -21.43 13.61
CA GLY A 25 -6.36 -20.70 13.30
C GLY A 25 -6.31 -20.18 11.86
N THR A 26 -5.22 -19.50 11.51
CA THR A 26 -4.97 -19.06 10.13
C THR A 26 -4.70 -20.26 9.20
N PRO A 27 -5.27 -20.29 7.98
CA PRO A 27 -5.01 -21.37 7.04
C PRO A 27 -3.52 -21.63 6.82
N LYS A 28 -3.09 -22.89 6.98
CA LYS A 28 -1.68 -23.29 6.84
C LYS A 28 -1.09 -22.97 5.46
N SER A 29 -1.92 -22.95 4.42
CA SER A 29 -1.55 -22.57 3.05
C SER A 29 -1.05 -21.13 2.95
N LEU A 30 -1.42 -20.25 3.90
CA LEU A 30 -0.93 -18.87 3.95
C LEU A 30 0.48 -18.77 4.55
N GLY A 31 1.04 -19.86 5.08
CA GLY A 31 2.41 -19.90 5.59
C GLY A 31 2.61 -19.10 6.89
N ALA A 32 1.54 -18.72 7.59
CA ALA A 32 1.61 -18.08 8.89
C ALA A 32 2.05 -19.11 9.96
N VAL A 33 3.35 -19.41 9.98
CA VAL A 33 4.02 -20.25 10.97
C VAL A 33 4.94 -19.38 11.81
N GLY A 34 4.80 -19.42 13.13
CA GLY A 34 5.71 -18.69 14.02
C GLY A 34 5.04 -18.10 15.25
N ALA A 35 5.70 -17.07 15.80
CA ALA A 35 5.27 -16.36 16.99
C ALA A 35 3.91 -15.66 16.77
N PRO A 36 3.13 -15.43 17.84
CA PRO A 36 1.90 -14.66 17.74
C PRO A 36 2.19 -13.23 17.23
N PRO A 37 1.18 -12.56 16.63
CA PRO A 37 1.31 -11.17 16.21
C PRO A 37 1.75 -10.26 17.37
N SER A 38 2.40 -9.15 17.02
CA SER A 38 2.70 -8.08 17.97
C SER A 38 1.41 -7.64 18.68
N VAL A 39 1.47 -7.52 20.01
CA VAL A 39 0.41 -6.91 20.83
C VAL A 39 0.48 -5.39 20.86
N THR A 40 1.56 -4.81 20.31
CA THR A 40 1.77 -3.37 20.25
C THR A 40 1.33 -2.85 18.90
N ASP A 41 0.44 -1.86 18.94
CA ASP A 41 0.01 -1.14 17.75
C ASP A 41 1.17 -0.29 17.17
N PRO A 42 1.32 -0.24 15.84
CA PRO A 42 2.34 0.60 15.21
C PRO A 42 2.04 2.09 15.43
N MET A 43 3.06 2.86 15.77
CA MET A 43 2.94 4.32 15.83
C MET A 43 2.83 4.89 14.41
N ILE A 44 1.71 5.53 14.10
CA ILE A 44 1.53 6.26 12.84
C ILE A 44 1.99 7.71 13.04
N PRO A 45 3.09 8.16 12.40
CA PRO A 45 3.57 9.53 12.54
C PRO A 45 2.62 10.51 11.86
N VAL A 46 2.34 11.63 12.52
CA VAL A 46 1.59 12.75 11.94
C VAL A 46 2.57 13.74 11.34
N LEU A 47 2.74 13.69 10.01
CA LEU A 47 3.61 14.60 9.29
C LEU A 47 2.80 15.73 8.65
N LYS A 48 3.18 16.98 8.93
CA LYS A 48 2.59 18.12 8.24
C LYS A 48 3.17 18.20 6.83
N PRO A 49 2.34 18.29 5.78
CA PRO A 49 2.84 18.52 4.43
C PRO A 49 3.62 19.84 4.41
N LYS A 50 4.87 19.81 3.93
CA LYS A 50 5.62 21.04 3.70
C LYS A 50 4.94 21.82 2.55
N PRO A 51 4.96 23.16 2.59
CA PRO A 51 4.47 23.97 1.48
C PRO A 51 5.17 23.54 0.19
N LYS A 52 4.39 23.18 -0.84
CA LYS A 52 4.95 22.79 -2.14
C LYS A 52 5.59 24.01 -2.79
N THR A 53 6.91 24.02 -2.91
CA THR A 53 7.64 25.08 -3.63
C THR A 53 7.70 24.82 -5.14
N LYS A 54 7.50 23.57 -5.55
CA LYS A 54 7.48 23.09 -6.94
C LYS A 54 6.40 22.01 -7.08
N PRO A 55 5.79 21.83 -8.27
CA PRO A 55 4.90 20.69 -8.52
C PRO A 55 5.65 19.37 -8.36
N SER A 56 4.97 18.33 -7.91
CA SER A 56 5.52 16.97 -7.91
C SER A 56 5.63 16.41 -9.32
N LEU A 57 6.47 15.38 -9.51
CA LEU A 57 6.59 14.71 -10.81
C LEU A 57 5.25 14.13 -11.29
N LYS A 58 4.39 13.68 -10.38
CA LYS A 58 3.03 13.23 -10.72
C LYS A 58 2.16 14.38 -11.24
N GLU A 59 2.23 15.54 -10.59
CA GLU A 59 1.49 16.74 -11.03
C GLU A 59 2.00 17.24 -12.39
N THR A 60 3.31 17.20 -12.64
CA THR A 60 3.90 17.50 -13.95
C THR A 60 3.41 16.51 -15.01
N PHE A 61 3.42 15.21 -14.71
CA PHE A 61 2.94 14.19 -15.65
C PHE A 61 1.46 14.38 -16.02
N ASP A 62 0.59 14.63 -15.03
CA ASP A 62 -0.84 14.77 -15.26
C ASP A 62 -1.20 16.01 -16.09
N LYS A 63 -0.43 17.09 -15.95
CA LYS A 63 -0.71 18.36 -16.61
C LYS A 63 -0.02 18.50 -17.97
N GLU A 64 1.21 18.01 -18.07
CA GLU A 64 2.11 18.31 -19.18
C GLU A 64 2.59 17.06 -19.93
N GLY A 65 2.25 15.86 -19.43
CA GLY A 65 2.52 14.60 -20.12
C GLY A 65 3.93 14.02 -19.92
N PRO A 66 4.22 12.91 -20.63
CA PRO A 66 5.45 12.13 -20.43
C PRO A 66 6.73 12.87 -20.85
N GLU A 67 6.68 13.73 -21.87
CA GLU A 67 7.85 14.50 -22.33
C GLU A 67 8.28 15.52 -21.28
N ALA A 68 7.32 16.22 -20.67
CA ALA A 68 7.58 17.17 -19.60
C ALA A 68 8.09 16.48 -18.33
N PHE A 69 7.52 15.32 -17.99
CA PHE A 69 8.03 14.46 -16.91
C PHE A 69 9.50 14.08 -17.16
N ALA A 70 9.83 13.57 -18.35
CA ALA A 70 11.19 13.17 -18.69
C ALA A 70 12.17 14.36 -18.65
N LYS A 71 11.74 15.54 -19.09
CA LYS A 71 12.52 16.78 -18.99
C LYS A 71 12.75 17.18 -17.53
N ALA A 72 11.73 17.12 -16.68
CA ALA A 72 11.83 17.46 -15.26
C ALA A 72 12.82 16.53 -14.54
N VAL A 73 12.77 15.22 -14.82
CA VAL A 73 13.70 14.22 -14.28
C VAL A 73 15.14 14.50 -14.70
N ARG A 74 15.39 14.76 -15.99
CA ARG A 74 16.73 15.06 -16.51
C ARG A 74 17.30 16.40 -16.02
N SER A 75 16.43 17.34 -15.64
CA SER A 75 16.82 18.66 -15.14
C SER A 75 17.09 18.66 -13.62
N ASN A 76 16.80 17.56 -12.93
CA ASN A 76 17.04 17.45 -11.50
C ASN A 76 18.51 17.10 -11.22
N GLU A 77 19.24 17.99 -10.55
CA GLU A 77 20.66 17.79 -10.23
C GLU A 77 20.90 16.74 -9.12
N GLY A 78 19.89 16.43 -8.31
CA GLY A 78 19.99 15.48 -7.21
C GLY A 78 19.74 14.02 -7.62
N LEU A 79 20.08 13.09 -6.73
CA LEU A 79 19.68 11.69 -6.87
C LEU A 79 18.20 11.55 -6.53
N LEU A 80 17.42 11.11 -7.50
CA LEU A 80 16.02 10.75 -7.30
C LEU A 80 15.92 9.31 -6.79
N ILE A 81 14.97 9.06 -5.88
CA ILE A 81 14.79 7.77 -5.21
C ILE A 81 13.38 7.23 -5.49
N THR A 82 13.29 5.94 -5.79
CA THR A 82 12.04 5.18 -5.79
C THR A 82 11.95 4.41 -4.48
N ASP A 83 10.87 4.58 -3.73
CA ASP A 83 10.59 3.73 -2.57
C ASP A 83 9.97 2.40 -3.03
N THR A 84 10.46 1.29 -2.51
CA THR A 84 10.00 -0.07 -2.84
C THR A 84 9.31 -0.77 -1.67
N THR A 85 9.05 -0.04 -0.59
CA THR A 85 8.52 -0.59 0.66
C THR A 85 7.18 -1.29 0.43
N TRP A 86 6.33 -0.76 -0.45
CA TRP A 86 4.99 -1.28 -0.71
C TRP A 86 4.96 -2.41 -1.77
N ARG A 87 6.11 -2.78 -2.36
CA ARG A 87 6.17 -3.85 -3.38
C ARG A 87 7.37 -4.77 -3.14
N ASP A 88 8.55 -4.39 -3.61
CA ASP A 88 9.70 -5.31 -3.66
C ASP A 88 10.21 -5.71 -2.27
N ALA A 89 10.17 -4.78 -1.31
CA ALA A 89 10.68 -5.02 0.03
C ALA A 89 9.95 -6.19 0.71
N HIS A 90 8.61 -6.13 0.75
CA HIS A 90 7.82 -7.20 1.36
C HIS A 90 7.69 -8.43 0.45
N GLN A 91 7.83 -8.30 -0.87
CA GLN A 91 7.99 -9.45 -1.76
C GLN A 91 9.25 -10.26 -1.41
N SER A 92 10.36 -9.59 -1.11
CA SER A 92 11.63 -10.22 -0.74
C SER A 92 11.65 -10.75 0.68
N LEU A 93 11.11 -10.00 1.64
CA LEU A 93 11.27 -10.26 3.08
C LEU A 93 10.06 -10.93 3.73
N LEU A 94 8.85 -10.72 3.20
CA LEU A 94 7.59 -11.13 3.80
C LEU A 94 6.72 -11.94 2.83
N ALA A 95 7.33 -12.58 1.83
CA ALA A 95 6.64 -13.39 0.82
C ALA A 95 5.44 -12.67 0.18
N THR A 96 5.56 -11.36 -0.04
CA THR A 96 4.53 -10.50 -0.65
C THR A 96 3.27 -10.33 0.21
N ARG A 97 3.32 -10.61 1.52
CA ARG A 97 2.14 -10.66 2.41
C ARG A 97 1.81 -9.35 3.13
N MET A 98 2.39 -8.20 2.75
CA MET A 98 1.97 -6.91 3.30
C MET A 98 0.56 -6.57 2.79
N ARG A 99 -0.37 -6.27 3.70
CA ARG A 99 -1.79 -6.07 3.33
C ARG A 99 -2.08 -4.60 3.02
N THR A 100 -3.10 -4.38 2.21
CA THR A 100 -3.59 -3.03 1.87
C THR A 100 -3.92 -2.19 3.11
N VAL A 101 -4.50 -2.78 4.15
CA VAL A 101 -4.84 -2.05 5.39
C VAL A 101 -3.60 -1.42 6.05
N ASP A 102 -2.48 -2.15 6.06
CA ASP A 102 -1.23 -1.71 6.68
C ASP A 102 -0.59 -0.57 5.84
N MET A 103 -0.71 -0.62 4.51
CA MET A 103 -0.28 0.45 3.60
C MET A 103 -1.15 1.71 3.72
N LEU A 104 -2.48 1.56 3.76
CA LEU A 104 -3.42 2.67 3.85
C LEU A 104 -3.26 3.44 5.17
N ASN A 105 -2.99 2.74 6.27
CA ASN A 105 -2.77 3.35 7.58
C ASN A 105 -1.60 4.35 7.60
N ILE A 106 -0.58 4.16 6.75
CA ILE A 106 0.60 5.04 6.68
C ILE A 106 0.62 5.94 5.44
N ALA A 107 -0.38 5.86 4.56
CA ALA A 107 -0.35 6.49 3.23
C ALA A 107 -0.17 8.02 3.29
N GLU A 108 -0.87 8.71 4.19
CA GLU A 108 -0.76 10.17 4.32
C GLU A 108 0.64 10.60 4.78
N ALA A 109 1.17 9.92 5.79
CA ALA A 109 2.52 10.17 6.29
C ALA A 109 3.57 9.86 5.22
N ASN A 110 3.41 8.75 4.50
CA ASN A 110 4.31 8.37 3.42
C ASN A 110 4.35 9.43 2.31
N ASN A 111 3.18 9.93 1.89
CA ASN A 111 3.08 11.00 0.90
C ASN A 111 3.77 12.30 1.37
N ALA A 112 3.64 12.65 2.65
CA ALA A 112 4.30 13.83 3.21
C ALA A 112 5.83 13.64 3.33
N ALA A 113 6.29 12.45 3.76
CA ALA A 113 7.70 12.12 3.92
C ALA A 113 8.43 12.04 2.58
N LEU A 114 7.80 11.42 1.58
CA LEU A 114 8.36 11.14 0.26
C LEU A 114 7.84 12.09 -0.82
N ALA A 115 7.43 13.30 -0.45
CA ALA A 115 6.87 14.29 -1.38
C ALA A 115 7.81 14.65 -2.55
N ASN A 116 9.12 14.45 -2.39
CA ASN A 116 10.16 14.72 -3.39
C ASN A 116 10.76 13.43 -4.01
N ALA A 117 10.21 12.25 -3.71
CA ALA A 117 10.66 11.01 -4.32
C ALA A 117 10.32 10.97 -5.82
N TYR A 118 11.05 10.13 -6.56
CA TYR A 118 10.76 9.86 -7.97
C TYR A 118 9.40 9.21 -8.13
N SER A 119 9.21 8.11 -7.42
CA SER A 119 7.99 7.32 -7.43
C SER A 119 7.93 6.46 -6.17
N LEU A 120 6.75 5.87 -5.99
CA LEU A 120 6.50 4.78 -5.06
C LEU A 120 6.19 3.55 -5.90
N GLU A 121 7.01 2.51 -5.77
CA GLU A 121 6.71 1.22 -6.34
C GLU A 121 5.76 0.47 -5.42
N ASN A 122 4.51 0.32 -5.85
CA ASN A 122 3.42 -0.20 -5.02
C ASN A 122 2.55 -1.25 -5.73
N TRP A 123 2.94 -1.69 -6.93
CA TRP A 123 2.15 -2.65 -7.69
C TRP A 123 2.96 -3.41 -8.73
N GLY A 124 2.39 -4.49 -9.25
CA GLY A 124 3.06 -5.42 -10.16
C GLY A 124 3.90 -6.47 -9.41
N GLY A 125 4.71 -7.23 -10.15
CA GLY A 125 5.41 -8.38 -9.59
C GLY A 125 4.42 -9.41 -9.04
N ALA A 126 4.72 -9.98 -7.88
CA ALA A 126 3.87 -11.02 -7.27
C ALA A 126 2.63 -10.46 -6.55
N THR A 127 2.46 -9.14 -6.42
CA THR A 127 1.37 -8.55 -5.62
C THR A 127 -0.03 -8.74 -6.22
N PHE A 128 -0.13 -9.15 -7.49
CA PHE A 128 -1.41 -9.36 -8.16
C PHE A 128 -1.98 -10.75 -7.91
N ASP A 129 -1.12 -11.77 -7.86
CA ASP A 129 -1.52 -13.18 -7.73
C ASP A 129 -1.62 -13.64 -6.26
N VAL A 130 -0.90 -12.95 -5.36
CA VAL A 130 -0.82 -13.24 -3.92
C VAL A 130 -2.00 -12.68 -3.15
#